data_AF-A0A2M6X2K7-F1
#
_entry.id   AF-A0A2M6X2K7-F1
#
_cell.length_a   1.000
_cell.length_b   1.000
_cell.length_c   1.000
_cell.angle_alpha   90.00
_cell.angle_beta   90.00
_cell.angle_gamma   90.00
#
_symmetry.space_group_name_H-M   'P 1'
#
loop_
_entity.id
_entity.type
_entity.pdbx_description
1 polymer ?
#
loop_
_entity_poly.entity_id
_entity_poly.type
_entity_poly.pdbx_seq_one_letter_code
_entity_poly.pdbx_strand_id
1 'polypeptide(L)'
;MYLKNIFIKNILSALIALLLIIVGDPAEALAQAASEKPTEPKDALLYPELNVNPSASDRLLRAAKDEQSNRWITHWPIQVSALATLYSGLTIGQHPKKATETDRETSEWAKNVAYGVGGGWILATIVLSAAHQPYLEGYNEVKRLSEKTMSEKLTKERIAEEHLRKPAELGHKIMYISIATNLGASLFAASAGERPAEIMGIVSAVLSLTPLIFRSNWIEEYDTHLDYKKKIYGPVAYFGFIPSFDSQGVDLAPSTNLSWRF
;
A
#
# COMPACT_ATOMS: atom_id res chain seq x y z
N MET A 1 28.18 -36.13 52.52
CA MET A 1 28.82 -37.19 51.70
C MET A 1 28.36 -37.21 50.23
N TYR A 2 27.27 -36.52 49.84
CA TYR A 2 26.74 -36.51 48.46
C TYR A 2 27.48 -35.60 47.44
N LEU A 3 28.20 -34.56 47.89
CA LEU A 3 28.88 -33.60 47.00
C LEU A 3 30.11 -34.16 46.27
N LYS A 4 30.76 -35.20 46.80
CA LYS A 4 31.94 -35.83 46.18
C LYS A 4 31.60 -36.59 44.88
N ASN A 5 30.36 -37.06 44.73
CA ASN A 5 29.96 -37.93 43.62
C ASN A 5 29.59 -37.16 42.34
N ILE A 6 29.21 -35.88 42.46
CA ILE A 6 28.88 -35.03 41.31
C ILE A 6 30.17 -34.52 40.64
N PHE A 7 31.18 -34.16 41.45
CA PHE A 7 32.44 -33.63 40.95
C PHE A 7 33.24 -34.67 40.15
N ILE A 8 33.25 -35.94 40.60
CA ILE A 8 33.94 -37.04 39.90
C ILE A 8 33.25 -37.37 38.57
N LYS A 9 31.91 -37.33 38.50
CA LYS A 9 31.17 -37.57 37.26
C LYS A 9 31.43 -36.49 36.20
N ASN A 10 31.52 -35.22 36.59
CA ASN A 10 31.80 -34.13 35.65
C ASN A 10 33.23 -34.19 35.10
N ILE A 11 34.22 -34.54 35.94
CA ILE A 11 35.61 -34.72 35.48
C ILE A 11 35.72 -35.92 34.54
N LEU A 12 35.07 -37.05 34.86
CA LEU A 12 35.09 -38.23 34.01
C LEU A 12 34.43 -37.98 32.64
N SER A 13 33.31 -37.24 32.62
CA SER A 13 32.65 -36.88 31.36
C SER A 13 33.46 -35.91 30.50
N ALA A 14 34.18 -34.97 31.13
CA ALA A 14 35.08 -34.07 30.41
C ALA A 14 36.31 -34.81 29.86
N LEU A 15 36.85 -35.78 30.60
CA LEU A 15 37.96 -36.63 30.15
C LEU A 15 37.55 -37.53 28.99
N ILE A 16 36.33 -38.11 29.01
CA ILE A 16 35.80 -38.91 27.89
C ILE A 16 35.58 -38.03 26.65
N ALA A 17 35.07 -36.81 26.81
CA ALA A 17 34.92 -35.87 25.70
C ALA A 17 36.29 -35.48 25.10
N LEU A 18 37.31 -35.25 25.95
CA LEU A 18 38.66 -34.96 25.50
C LEU A 18 39.32 -36.15 24.79
N LEU A 19 39.06 -37.38 25.27
CA LEU A 19 39.56 -38.60 24.64
C LEU A 19 38.89 -38.89 23.28
N LEU A 20 37.60 -38.55 23.13
CA LEU A 20 36.89 -38.64 21.86
C LEU A 20 37.38 -37.60 20.83
N ILE A 21 37.84 -36.43 21.27
CA ILE A 21 38.47 -35.42 20.39
C ILE A 21 39.86 -35.87 19.90
N ILE A 22 40.58 -36.68 20.69
CA ILE A 22 41.93 -37.17 20.35
C ILE A 22 41.87 -38.43 19.47
N VAL A 23 40.82 -39.25 19.58
CA VAL A 23 40.65 -40.51 18.83
C VAL A 23 39.76 -40.34 17.58
N GLY A 24 39.07 -39.20 17.44
CA GLY A 24 38.30 -38.88 16.24
C GLY A 24 39.21 -38.74 15.03
N ASP A 25 38.97 -39.56 14.01
CA ASP A 25 39.70 -39.52 12.75
C ASP A 25 39.50 -38.13 12.12
N PRO A 26 40.57 -37.33 11.90
CA PRO A 26 40.45 -36.01 11.29
C PRO A 26 39.79 -36.07 9.89
N ALA A 27 39.79 -37.24 9.26
CA ALA A 27 39.06 -37.48 8.01
C ALA A 27 37.53 -37.41 8.17
N GLU A 28 36.97 -37.83 9.32
CA GLU A 28 35.53 -37.78 9.58
C GLU A 28 35.08 -36.34 9.91
N ALA A 29 35.90 -35.57 10.62
CA ALA A 29 35.66 -34.16 10.86
C ALA A 29 35.73 -33.33 9.56
N LEU A 30 36.67 -33.66 8.66
CA LEU A 30 36.75 -33.07 7.33
C LEU A 30 35.57 -33.49 6.43
N ALA A 31 35.07 -34.72 6.56
CA ALA A 31 33.89 -35.20 5.83
C ALA A 31 32.59 -34.55 6.32
N GLN A 32 32.46 -34.28 7.64
CA GLN A 32 31.34 -33.51 8.18
C GLN A 32 31.43 -32.02 7.80
N ALA A 33 32.63 -31.42 7.82
CA ALA A 33 32.83 -30.05 7.33
C ALA A 33 32.59 -29.92 5.83
N ALA A 34 32.88 -30.95 5.03
CA ALA A 34 32.58 -30.99 3.60
C ALA A 34 31.09 -31.30 3.29
N SER A 35 30.35 -31.83 4.27
CA SER A 35 28.92 -32.13 4.20
C SER A 35 28.03 -31.00 4.73
N GLU A 36 28.62 -29.94 5.30
CA GLU A 36 27.87 -28.79 5.76
C GLU A 36 27.35 -28.04 4.53
N LYS A 37 26.05 -28.22 4.23
CA LYS A 37 25.35 -27.45 3.20
C LYS A 37 25.68 -25.98 3.40
N PRO A 38 25.97 -25.22 2.33
CA PRO A 38 26.28 -23.80 2.45
C PRO A 38 25.17 -23.13 3.25
N THR A 39 25.50 -22.72 4.47
CA THR A 39 24.67 -21.85 5.29
C THR A 39 24.37 -20.61 4.44
N GLU A 40 23.09 -20.26 4.32
CA GLU A 40 22.62 -19.10 3.56
C GLU A 40 23.57 -17.90 3.73
N PRO A 41 23.99 -17.26 2.63
CA PRO A 41 25.09 -16.31 2.67
C PRO A 41 24.71 -15.05 3.46
N LYS A 42 25.73 -14.44 4.08
CA LYS A 42 25.74 -13.09 4.69
C LYS A 42 25.21 -11.96 3.77
N ASP A 43 24.80 -12.28 2.54
CA ASP A 43 24.29 -11.37 1.52
C ASP A 43 22.80 -11.03 1.69
N ALA A 44 22.07 -11.71 2.59
CA ALA A 44 20.70 -11.33 2.97
C ALA A 44 20.62 -9.90 3.55
N LEU A 45 21.75 -9.36 4.03
CA LEU A 45 21.89 -7.98 4.52
C LEU A 45 22.14 -6.94 3.41
N LEU A 46 22.46 -7.36 2.18
CA LEU A 46 22.79 -6.41 1.08
C LEU A 46 21.55 -5.79 0.42
N TYR A 47 20.38 -6.45 0.52
CA TYR A 47 19.15 -6.01 -0.14
C TYR A 47 17.96 -6.08 0.82
N PRO A 48 17.79 -5.05 1.68
CA PRO A 48 16.69 -4.99 2.65
C PRO A 48 15.30 -5.11 2.01
N GLU A 49 15.15 -4.80 0.71
CA GLU A 49 13.88 -4.97 -0.02
C GLU A 49 13.41 -6.43 -0.06
N LEU A 50 14.33 -7.38 -0.01
CA LEU A 50 14.00 -8.81 -0.04
C LEU A 50 13.55 -9.35 1.32
N ASN A 51 13.73 -8.56 2.38
CA ASN A 51 13.34 -8.90 3.75
C ASN A 51 11.99 -8.28 4.15
N VAL A 52 11.33 -7.55 3.24
CA VAL A 52 10.00 -6.98 3.50
C VAL A 52 8.95 -8.09 3.50
N ASN A 53 8.24 -8.26 4.62
CA ASN A 53 7.11 -9.17 4.72
C ASN A 53 5.80 -8.42 4.95
N PRO A 54 4.76 -8.62 4.12
CA PRO A 54 4.79 -9.39 2.87
C PRO A 54 5.59 -8.67 1.76
N SER A 55 6.21 -9.47 0.89
CA SER A 55 6.98 -8.99 -0.27
C SER A 55 6.07 -8.23 -1.25
N ALA A 56 6.65 -7.49 -2.19
CA ALA A 56 5.86 -6.79 -3.20
C ALA A 56 5.13 -7.81 -4.10
N SER A 57 5.78 -8.92 -4.45
CA SER A 57 5.18 -10.02 -5.20
C SER A 57 4.00 -10.69 -4.46
N ASP A 58 4.12 -10.92 -3.16
CA ASP A 58 3.04 -11.49 -2.34
C ASP A 58 1.84 -10.55 -2.22
N ARG A 59 2.11 -9.25 -2.06
CA ARG A 59 1.05 -8.22 -2.04
C ARG A 59 0.34 -8.13 -3.37
N LEU A 60 1.09 -8.13 -4.47
CA LEU A 60 0.52 -8.10 -5.81
C LEU A 60 -0.39 -9.33 -6.05
N LEU A 61 -0.01 -10.51 -5.56
CA LEU A 61 -0.86 -11.70 -5.60
C LEU A 61 -2.16 -11.52 -4.80
N ARG A 62 -2.10 -10.95 -3.59
CA ARG A 62 -3.30 -10.69 -2.78
C ARG A 62 -4.19 -9.65 -3.48
N ALA A 63 -3.62 -8.54 -3.91
CA ALA A 63 -4.32 -7.49 -4.64
C ALA A 63 -4.97 -8.01 -5.94
N ALA A 64 -4.30 -8.92 -6.67
CA ALA A 64 -4.87 -9.56 -7.87
C ALA A 64 -6.10 -10.44 -7.57
N LYS A 65 -6.07 -11.19 -6.45
CA LYS A 65 -7.22 -11.98 -5.99
C LYS A 65 -8.37 -11.07 -5.55
N ASP A 66 -8.04 -10.04 -4.79
CA ASP A 66 -9.03 -9.10 -4.26
C ASP A 66 -9.67 -8.30 -5.41
N GLU A 67 -8.90 -7.88 -6.41
CA GLU A 67 -9.38 -7.22 -7.63
C GLU A 67 -10.38 -8.08 -8.39
N GLN A 68 -10.16 -9.39 -8.48
CA GLN A 68 -11.11 -10.29 -9.13
C GLN A 68 -12.44 -10.36 -8.37
N SER A 69 -12.40 -10.42 -7.04
CA SER A 69 -13.59 -10.52 -6.18
C SER A 69 -14.36 -9.20 -6.07
N ASN A 70 -13.65 -8.07 -6.06
CA ASN A 70 -14.19 -6.74 -5.79
C ASN A 70 -14.30 -5.86 -7.04
N ARG A 71 -14.13 -6.41 -8.24
CA ARG A 71 -14.09 -5.70 -9.53
C ARG A 71 -15.14 -4.59 -9.68
N TRP A 72 -16.38 -4.89 -9.28
CA TRP A 72 -17.52 -3.97 -9.41
C TRP A 72 -17.60 -2.93 -8.32
N ILE A 73 -16.97 -3.20 -7.17
CA ILE A 73 -16.98 -2.36 -5.98
C ILE A 73 -15.75 -1.44 -5.98
N THR A 74 -14.67 -1.74 -6.70
CA THR A 74 -13.42 -0.96 -6.72
C THR A 74 -13.61 0.56 -6.92
N HIS A 75 -14.63 0.98 -7.68
CA HIS A 75 -14.92 2.39 -7.98
C HIS A 75 -16.23 2.89 -7.36
N TRP A 76 -16.79 2.20 -6.36
CA TRP A 76 -18.04 2.59 -5.70
C TRP A 76 -18.05 4.03 -5.16
N PRO A 77 -16.96 4.61 -4.62
CA PRO A 77 -16.99 5.99 -4.10
C PRO A 77 -17.24 7.01 -5.22
N ILE A 78 -16.69 6.75 -6.41
CA ILE A 78 -16.90 7.57 -7.61
C ILE A 78 -18.32 7.38 -8.14
N GLN A 79 -18.83 6.15 -8.14
CA GLN A 79 -20.20 5.85 -8.58
C GLN A 79 -21.24 6.55 -7.70
N VAL A 80 -21.05 6.60 -6.37
CA VAL A 80 -21.95 7.32 -5.46
C VAL A 80 -21.97 8.81 -5.77
N SER A 81 -20.79 9.42 -5.93
CA SER A 81 -20.64 10.82 -6.35
C SER A 81 -21.34 11.10 -7.69
N ALA A 82 -21.13 10.22 -8.67
CA ALA A 82 -21.68 10.35 -10.02
C ALA A 82 -23.20 10.16 -10.05
N LEU A 83 -23.73 9.21 -9.28
CA LEU A 83 -25.17 9.00 -9.11
C LEU A 83 -25.84 10.19 -8.44
N ALA A 84 -25.22 10.77 -7.40
CA ALA A 84 -25.73 11.99 -6.78
C ALA A 84 -25.76 13.16 -7.77
N THR A 85 -24.71 13.32 -8.58
CA THR A 85 -24.62 14.36 -9.61
C THR A 85 -25.70 14.17 -10.67
N LEU A 86 -25.87 12.94 -11.17
CA LEU A 86 -26.93 12.58 -12.10
C LEU A 86 -28.32 12.88 -11.52
N TYR A 87 -28.54 12.52 -10.25
CA TYR A 87 -29.80 12.75 -9.56
C TYR A 87 -30.09 14.24 -9.37
N SER A 88 -29.09 15.06 -9.08
CA SER A 88 -29.25 16.52 -9.03
C SER A 88 -29.73 17.08 -10.39
N GLY A 89 -29.21 16.58 -11.51
CA GLY A 89 -29.71 16.88 -12.86
C GLY A 89 -31.18 16.51 -13.05
N LEU A 90 -31.62 15.34 -12.54
CA LEU A 90 -33.04 14.93 -12.60
C LEU A 90 -33.92 15.91 -11.85
N THR A 91 -33.48 16.37 -10.67
CA THR A 91 -34.24 17.33 -9.87
C THR A 91 -34.34 18.71 -10.51
N ILE A 92 -33.31 19.17 -11.23
CA ILE A 92 -33.40 20.41 -12.04
C ILE A 92 -34.43 20.27 -13.15
N GLY A 93 -34.48 19.10 -13.80
CA GLY A 93 -35.50 18.84 -14.83
C GLY A 93 -36.93 18.93 -14.29
N GLN A 94 -37.16 18.56 -13.03
CA GLN A 94 -38.47 18.64 -12.36
C GLN A 94 -38.77 20.04 -11.81
N HIS A 95 -37.76 20.73 -11.29
CA HIS A 95 -37.85 22.02 -10.63
C HIS A 95 -36.90 23.06 -11.26
N PRO A 96 -37.06 23.39 -12.56
CA PRO A 96 -36.20 24.37 -13.21
C PRO A 96 -36.53 25.76 -12.72
N LYS A 97 -35.56 26.67 -12.71
CA LYS A 97 -35.79 28.07 -12.36
C LYS A 97 -36.56 28.77 -13.47
N LYS A 98 -37.70 29.41 -13.14
CA LYS A 98 -38.66 29.94 -14.14
C LYS A 98 -38.75 31.48 -14.23
N ALA A 99 -37.83 32.23 -13.62
CA ALA A 99 -37.98 33.68 -13.50
C ALA A 99 -37.69 34.45 -14.80
N THR A 100 -36.73 34.01 -15.64
CA THR A 100 -36.39 34.65 -16.92
C THR A 100 -36.05 33.58 -17.97
N GLU A 101 -36.09 33.94 -19.27
CA GLU A 101 -35.67 33.03 -20.35
C GLU A 101 -34.21 32.55 -20.18
N THR A 102 -33.34 33.46 -19.76
CA THR A 102 -31.93 33.16 -19.41
C THR A 102 -31.81 32.15 -18.26
N ASP A 103 -32.68 32.20 -17.26
CA ASP A 103 -32.70 31.23 -16.15
C ASP A 103 -33.13 29.83 -16.62
N ARG A 104 -34.07 29.77 -17.59
CA ARG A 104 -34.51 28.50 -18.18
C ARG A 104 -33.39 27.86 -18.99
N GLU A 105 -32.73 28.64 -19.85
CA GLU A 105 -31.57 28.17 -20.62
C GLU A 105 -30.45 27.69 -19.69
N THR A 106 -30.15 28.44 -18.63
CA THR A 106 -29.15 28.05 -17.62
C THR A 106 -29.55 26.76 -16.91
N SER A 107 -30.83 26.59 -16.56
CA SER A 107 -31.35 25.36 -15.94
C SER A 107 -31.20 24.16 -16.87
N GLU A 108 -31.53 24.32 -18.15
CA GLU A 108 -31.41 23.24 -19.14
C GLU A 108 -29.95 22.86 -19.38
N TRP A 109 -29.06 23.85 -19.45
CA TRP A 109 -27.63 23.60 -19.58
C TRP A 109 -27.07 22.89 -18.34
N ALA A 110 -27.41 23.35 -17.14
CA ALA A 110 -26.99 22.72 -15.88
C ALA A 110 -27.48 21.27 -15.76
N LYS A 111 -28.73 20.99 -16.15
CA LYS A 111 -29.28 19.64 -16.25
C LYS A 111 -28.44 18.76 -17.18
N ASN A 112 -28.13 19.25 -18.38
CA ASN A 112 -27.37 18.48 -19.37
C ASN A 112 -25.92 18.23 -18.92
N VAL A 113 -25.29 19.22 -18.26
CA VAL A 113 -23.96 19.08 -17.65
C VAL A 113 -23.98 18.03 -16.55
N ALA A 114 -24.94 18.11 -15.63
CA ALA A 114 -25.07 17.13 -14.54
C ALA A 114 -25.31 15.70 -15.08
N TYR A 115 -26.12 15.55 -16.12
CA TYR A 115 -26.31 14.26 -16.81
C TYR A 115 -25.05 13.76 -17.49
N GLY A 116 -24.37 14.62 -18.25
CA GLY A 116 -23.15 14.27 -18.96
C GLY A 116 -22.05 13.84 -18.01
N VAL A 117 -21.82 14.60 -16.94
CA VAL A 117 -20.79 14.30 -15.93
C VAL A 117 -21.16 13.06 -15.11
N GLY A 118 -22.35 13.01 -14.53
CA GLY A 118 -22.78 11.88 -13.70
C GLY A 118 -22.89 10.57 -14.49
N GLY A 119 -23.60 10.60 -15.63
CA GLY A 119 -23.72 9.44 -16.51
C GLY A 119 -22.38 9.01 -17.11
N GLY A 120 -21.55 9.98 -17.52
CA GLY A 120 -20.21 9.72 -18.05
C GLY A 120 -19.31 8.98 -17.06
N TRP A 121 -19.31 9.38 -15.79
CA TRP A 121 -18.53 8.69 -14.76
C TRP A 121 -19.05 7.29 -14.42
N ILE A 122 -20.37 7.07 -14.39
CA ILE A 122 -20.94 5.74 -14.20
C ILE A 122 -20.48 4.82 -15.34
N LEU A 123 -20.61 5.25 -16.59
CA LEU A 123 -20.14 4.47 -17.75
C LEU A 123 -18.63 4.24 -17.71
N ALA A 124 -17.84 5.28 -17.43
CA ALA A 124 -16.39 5.18 -17.36
C ALA A 124 -15.93 4.19 -16.29
N THR A 125 -16.56 4.20 -15.10
CA THR A 125 -16.22 3.25 -14.03
C THR A 125 -16.63 1.82 -14.36
N ILE A 126 -17.78 1.60 -15.01
CA ILE A 126 -18.19 0.27 -15.49
C ILE A 126 -17.19 -0.27 -16.52
N VAL A 127 -16.82 0.55 -17.50
CA VAL A 127 -15.83 0.18 -18.53
C VAL A 127 -14.47 -0.10 -17.91
N LEU A 128 -14.01 0.76 -16.99
CA LEU A 128 -12.73 0.58 -16.30
C LEU A 128 -12.72 -0.70 -15.46
N SER A 129 -13.77 -0.96 -14.69
CA SER A 129 -13.94 -2.21 -13.94
C SER A 129 -13.95 -3.44 -14.84
N ALA A 130 -14.59 -3.38 -16.01
CA ALA A 130 -14.70 -4.51 -16.91
C ALA A 130 -13.43 -4.79 -17.71
N ALA A 131 -12.77 -3.73 -18.19
CA ALA A 131 -11.68 -3.81 -19.17
C ALA A 131 -10.28 -3.75 -18.55
N HIS A 132 -10.13 -3.25 -17.31
CA HIS A 132 -8.82 -3.02 -16.71
C HIS A 132 -8.66 -3.81 -15.41
N GLN A 133 -7.68 -4.73 -15.41
CA GLN A 133 -7.31 -5.55 -14.24
C GLN A 133 -5.79 -5.52 -14.01
N PRO A 134 -5.23 -4.36 -13.66
CA PRO A 134 -3.79 -4.16 -13.67
C PRO A 134 -3.05 -5.05 -12.67
N TYR A 135 -3.66 -5.43 -11.55
CA TYR A 135 -2.99 -6.31 -10.59
C TYR A 135 -2.93 -7.75 -11.09
N LEU A 136 -3.99 -8.24 -11.72
CA LEU A 136 -3.98 -9.57 -12.33
C LEU A 136 -2.97 -9.65 -13.49
N GLU A 137 -2.92 -8.63 -14.34
CA GLU A 137 -1.95 -8.52 -15.43
C GLU A 137 -0.51 -8.49 -14.89
N GLY A 138 -0.24 -7.61 -13.92
CA GLY A 138 1.08 -7.50 -13.29
C GLY A 138 1.51 -8.78 -12.57
N TYR A 139 0.58 -9.46 -11.89
CA TYR A 139 0.88 -10.75 -11.27
C TYR A 139 1.26 -11.82 -12.29
N ASN A 140 0.54 -11.90 -13.41
CA ASN A 140 0.83 -12.86 -14.47
C ASN A 140 2.20 -12.61 -15.13
N GLU A 141 2.62 -11.35 -15.22
CA GLU A 141 3.96 -10.96 -15.67
C GLU A 141 5.04 -11.35 -14.66
N VAL A 142 4.89 -10.91 -13.40
CA VAL A 142 5.83 -11.17 -12.29
C VAL A 142 6.01 -12.67 -12.04
N LYS A 143 4.94 -13.47 -12.17
CA LYS A 143 4.98 -14.93 -11.99
C LYS A 143 5.90 -15.64 -13.00
N ARG A 144 6.11 -15.05 -14.18
CA ARG A 144 6.95 -15.64 -15.24
C ARG A 144 8.44 -15.34 -15.06
N LEU A 145 8.79 -14.41 -14.17
CA LEU A 145 10.17 -14.05 -13.89
C LEU A 145 10.87 -15.13 -13.06
N SER A 146 12.13 -15.38 -13.40
CA SER A 146 13.00 -16.32 -12.68
C SER A 146 13.38 -15.76 -11.30
N GLU A 147 13.65 -16.66 -10.34
CA GLU A 147 14.09 -16.34 -8.98
C GLU A 147 15.39 -17.06 -8.61
N LYS A 148 16.14 -17.53 -9.61
CA LYS A 148 17.30 -18.41 -9.37
C LYS A 148 18.46 -17.66 -8.73
N THR A 149 18.65 -16.40 -9.11
CA THR A 149 19.72 -15.54 -8.58
C THR A 149 19.17 -14.43 -7.70
N MET A 150 19.99 -13.92 -6.78
CA MET A 150 19.61 -12.80 -5.91
C MET A 150 19.23 -11.55 -6.72
N SER A 151 19.97 -11.28 -7.80
CA SER A 151 19.68 -10.18 -8.74
C SER A 151 18.35 -10.37 -9.47
N GLU A 152 18.01 -11.60 -9.86
CA GLU A 152 16.72 -11.92 -10.47
C GLU A 152 15.58 -11.74 -9.47
N LYS A 153 15.74 -12.23 -8.24
CA LYS A 153 14.76 -12.05 -7.16
C LYS A 153 14.50 -10.56 -6.89
N LEU A 154 15.57 -9.77 -6.82
CA LEU A 154 15.48 -8.33 -6.67
C LEU A 154 14.75 -7.66 -7.84
N THR A 155 15.07 -8.06 -9.06
CA THR A 155 14.41 -7.53 -10.27
C THR A 155 12.91 -7.87 -10.26
N LYS A 156 12.55 -9.09 -9.84
CA LYS A 156 11.16 -9.51 -9.69
C LYS A 156 10.41 -8.65 -8.68
N GLU A 157 10.99 -8.38 -7.51
CA GLU A 157 10.36 -7.52 -6.50
C GLU A 157 10.21 -6.07 -6.97
N ARG A 158 11.19 -5.53 -7.70
CA ARG A 158 11.10 -4.17 -8.28
C ARG A 158 10.00 -4.05 -9.32
N ILE A 159 9.87 -5.05 -10.20
CA ILE A 159 8.79 -5.08 -11.20
C ILE A 159 7.44 -5.23 -10.50
N ALA A 160 7.33 -6.09 -9.47
CA ALA A 160 6.13 -6.20 -8.67
C ALA A 160 5.73 -4.88 -8.00
N GLU A 161 6.69 -4.15 -7.43
CA GLU A 161 6.46 -2.82 -6.85
C GLU A 161 5.97 -1.80 -7.90
N GLU A 162 6.52 -1.85 -9.12
CA GLU A 162 6.05 -1.01 -10.22
C GLU A 162 4.59 -1.29 -10.60
N HIS A 163 4.19 -2.57 -10.63
CA HIS A 163 2.79 -2.96 -10.85
C HIS A 163 1.85 -2.62 -9.68
N LEU A 164 2.37 -2.44 -8.46
CA LEU A 164 1.60 -1.87 -7.35
C LEU A 164 1.43 -0.35 -7.48
N ARG A 165 2.49 0.36 -7.92
CA ARG A 165 2.51 1.82 -8.03
C ARG A 165 1.62 2.37 -9.15
N LYS A 166 1.69 1.79 -10.35
CA LYS A 166 0.97 2.32 -11.53
C LYS A 166 -0.54 2.47 -11.31
N PRO A 167 -1.26 1.48 -10.74
CA PRO A 167 -2.69 1.60 -10.47
C PRO A 167 -3.00 2.65 -9.40
N ALA A 168 -2.14 2.81 -8.38
CA ALA A 168 -2.31 3.83 -7.35
C ALA A 168 -2.21 5.24 -7.94
N GLU A 169 -1.22 5.50 -8.80
CA GLU A 169 -1.07 6.79 -9.50
C GLU A 169 -2.26 7.09 -10.40
N LEU A 170 -2.76 6.09 -11.12
CA LEU A 170 -3.97 6.22 -11.93
C LEU A 170 -5.20 6.49 -11.05
N GLY A 171 -5.34 5.75 -9.95
CA GLY A 171 -6.40 5.91 -8.97
C GLY A 171 -6.47 7.33 -8.40
N HIS A 172 -5.33 7.90 -8.01
CA HIS A 172 -5.26 9.29 -7.55
C HIS A 172 -5.72 10.28 -8.61
N LYS A 173 -5.24 10.14 -9.86
CA LYS A 173 -5.66 11.03 -10.96
C LYS A 173 -7.16 10.95 -11.20
N ILE A 174 -7.71 9.74 -11.27
CA ILE A 174 -9.14 9.50 -11.45
C ILE A 174 -9.94 10.13 -10.30
N MET A 175 -9.51 9.91 -9.05
CA MET A 175 -10.13 10.46 -7.84
C MET A 175 -10.22 11.99 -7.90
N TYR A 176 -9.10 12.68 -8.17
CA TYR A 176 -9.12 14.16 -8.21
C TYR A 176 -9.94 14.71 -9.37
N ILE A 177 -9.85 14.08 -10.56
CA ILE A 177 -10.66 14.49 -11.72
C ILE A 177 -12.14 14.26 -11.44
N SER A 178 -12.52 13.14 -10.81
CA SER A 178 -13.91 12.85 -10.48
C SER A 178 -14.45 13.83 -9.45
N ILE A 179 -13.69 14.13 -8.40
CA ILE A 179 -14.07 15.13 -7.39
C ILE A 179 -14.29 16.47 -8.08
N ALA A 180 -13.32 16.96 -8.85
CA ALA A 180 -13.40 18.28 -9.49
C ALA A 180 -14.61 18.40 -10.43
N THR A 181 -14.84 17.39 -11.27
CA THR A 181 -15.92 17.42 -12.26
C THR A 181 -17.30 17.25 -11.62
N ASN A 182 -17.48 16.32 -10.68
CA ASN A 182 -18.76 16.15 -9.99
C ASN A 182 -19.08 17.32 -9.05
N LEU A 183 -18.07 17.85 -8.34
CA LEU A 183 -18.25 19.05 -7.51
C LEU A 183 -18.67 20.24 -8.37
N GLY A 184 -17.96 20.50 -9.47
CA GLY A 184 -18.27 21.59 -10.38
C GLY A 184 -19.67 21.47 -10.98
N ALA A 185 -20.04 20.28 -11.48
CA ALA A 185 -21.37 20.04 -12.01
C ALA A 185 -22.47 20.19 -10.93
N SER A 186 -22.22 19.72 -9.71
CA SER A 186 -23.18 19.79 -8.60
C SER A 186 -23.39 21.23 -8.10
N LEU A 187 -22.33 22.03 -8.01
CA LEU A 187 -22.44 23.45 -7.66
C LEU A 187 -23.13 24.26 -8.75
N PHE A 188 -22.83 23.94 -10.02
CA PHE A 188 -23.53 24.57 -11.14
C PHE A 188 -25.02 24.22 -11.13
N ALA A 189 -25.34 22.94 -10.89
CA ALA A 189 -26.69 22.47 -10.67
C ALA A 189 -27.40 23.20 -9.51
N ALA A 190 -26.72 23.38 -8.37
CA ALA A 190 -27.27 24.09 -7.23
C ALA A 190 -27.63 25.54 -7.55
N SER A 191 -26.79 26.22 -8.34
CA SER A 191 -27.00 27.63 -8.72
C SER A 191 -28.12 27.85 -9.75
N ALA A 192 -28.49 26.82 -10.50
CA ALA A 192 -29.41 26.92 -11.62
C ALA A 192 -30.85 26.44 -11.30
N GLY A 193 -31.05 25.71 -10.21
CA GLY A 193 -32.35 25.14 -9.84
C GLY A 193 -33.19 25.99 -8.88
N GLU A 194 -34.48 25.65 -8.73
CA GLU A 194 -35.28 26.11 -7.58
C GLU A 194 -34.85 25.39 -6.29
N ARG A 195 -35.37 25.82 -5.13
CA ARG A 195 -34.97 25.27 -3.79
C ARG A 195 -34.77 23.75 -3.72
N PRO A 196 -35.67 22.88 -4.25
CA PRO A 196 -35.46 21.44 -4.18
C PRO A 196 -34.20 20.98 -4.95
N ALA A 197 -33.97 21.55 -6.13
CA ALA A 197 -32.82 21.27 -6.97
C ALA A 197 -31.53 21.92 -6.40
N GLU A 198 -31.64 23.11 -5.81
CA GLU A 198 -30.56 23.78 -5.08
C GLU A 198 -30.04 22.89 -3.94
N ILE A 199 -30.94 22.41 -3.08
CA ILE A 199 -30.62 21.52 -1.96
C ILE A 199 -29.95 20.24 -2.47
N MET A 200 -30.51 19.61 -3.51
CA MET A 200 -29.92 18.40 -4.08
C MET A 200 -28.56 18.64 -4.74
N GLY A 201 -28.35 19.79 -5.37
CA GLY A 201 -27.05 20.20 -5.88
C GLY A 201 -26.02 20.35 -4.76
N ILE A 202 -26.40 20.93 -3.61
CA ILE A 202 -25.52 21.05 -2.43
C ILE A 202 -25.20 19.66 -1.84
N VAL A 203 -26.21 18.80 -1.67
CA VAL A 203 -26.00 17.42 -1.19
C VAL A 203 -25.06 16.66 -2.12
N SER A 204 -25.28 16.79 -3.43
CA SER A 204 -24.41 16.20 -4.44
C SER A 204 -22.98 16.75 -4.39
N ALA A 205 -22.82 18.04 -4.15
CA ALA A 205 -21.50 18.66 -3.97
C ALA A 205 -20.76 18.08 -2.77
N VAL A 206 -21.44 17.83 -1.64
CA VAL A 206 -20.83 17.14 -0.48
C VAL A 206 -20.48 15.69 -0.83
N LEU A 207 -21.39 14.96 -1.47
CA LEU A 207 -21.16 13.57 -1.88
C LEU A 207 -20.07 13.43 -2.95
N SER A 208 -19.75 14.48 -3.69
CA SER A 208 -18.62 14.50 -4.63
C SER A 208 -17.26 14.29 -3.93
N LEU A 209 -17.19 14.54 -2.61
CA LEU A 209 -16.01 14.32 -1.77
C LEU A 209 -15.90 12.88 -1.25
N THR A 210 -16.87 12.00 -1.53
CA THR A 210 -16.85 10.59 -1.12
C THR A 210 -15.55 9.87 -1.48
N PRO A 211 -14.96 10.04 -2.69
CA PRO A 211 -13.69 9.40 -3.05
C PRO A 211 -12.49 9.82 -2.19
N LEU A 212 -12.56 10.97 -1.51
CA LEU A 212 -11.50 11.42 -0.61
C LEU A 212 -11.51 10.65 0.72
N ILE A 213 -12.70 10.32 1.20
CA ILE A 213 -12.92 9.60 2.47
C ILE A 213 -12.76 8.10 2.26
N PHE A 214 -13.36 7.58 1.18
CA PHE A 214 -13.30 6.17 0.81
C PHE A 214 -12.39 6.05 -0.42
N ARG A 215 -11.12 5.74 -0.16
CA ARG A 215 -10.13 5.56 -1.22
C ARG A 215 -10.40 4.25 -1.95
N SER A 216 -9.94 4.16 -3.20
CA SER A 216 -10.00 2.90 -3.92
C SER A 216 -8.93 1.94 -3.42
N ASN A 217 -9.21 0.64 -3.51
CA ASN A 217 -8.23 -0.41 -3.19
C ASN A 217 -6.90 -0.22 -3.95
N TRP A 218 -6.95 0.37 -5.15
CA TRP A 218 -5.75 0.68 -5.92
C TRP A 218 -4.78 1.62 -5.20
N ILE A 219 -5.32 2.60 -4.47
CA ILE A 219 -4.52 3.55 -3.70
C ILE A 219 -4.09 2.91 -2.38
N GLU A 220 -5.02 2.27 -1.67
CA GLU A 220 -4.79 1.72 -0.34
C GLU A 220 -3.72 0.63 -0.30
N GLU A 221 -3.68 -0.27 -1.30
CA GLU A 221 -2.70 -1.34 -1.36
C GLU A 221 -1.26 -0.82 -1.51
N TYR A 222 -1.06 0.20 -2.35
CA TYR A 222 0.26 0.81 -2.53
C TYR A 222 0.67 1.68 -1.36
N ASP A 223 -0.24 2.49 -0.80
CA ASP A 223 0.02 3.28 0.41
C ASP A 223 0.41 2.37 1.58
N THR A 224 -0.32 1.25 1.74
CA THR A 224 0.00 0.24 2.74
C THR A 224 1.39 -0.33 2.48
N HIS A 225 1.71 -0.73 1.23
CA HIS A 225 3.04 -1.23 0.89
C HIS A 225 4.15 -0.22 1.23
N LEU A 226 3.97 1.06 0.91
CA LEU A 226 4.90 2.13 1.27
C LEU A 226 5.05 2.27 2.78
N ASP A 227 3.99 2.13 3.56
CA ASP A 227 4.07 2.20 5.02
C ASP A 227 4.86 1.03 5.62
N TYR A 228 4.74 -0.18 5.05
CA TYR A 228 5.61 -1.30 5.44
C TYR A 228 7.07 -1.04 5.04
N LYS A 229 7.30 -0.49 3.85
CA LYS A 229 8.64 -0.10 3.40
C LYS A 229 9.23 0.95 4.37
N LYS A 230 8.50 2.01 4.70
CA LYS A 230 8.92 3.01 5.69
C LYS A 230 9.24 2.42 7.06
N LYS A 231 8.54 1.38 7.51
CA LYS A 231 8.85 0.72 8.79
C LYS A 231 10.19 -0.02 8.80
N ILE A 232 10.67 -0.45 7.63
CA ILE A 232 11.92 -1.21 7.48
C ILE A 232 13.08 -0.27 7.16
N TYR A 233 12.86 0.70 6.27
CA TYR A 233 13.88 1.66 5.83
C TYR A 233 13.94 2.93 6.67
N GLY A 234 12.92 3.19 7.49
CA GLY A 234 12.83 4.36 8.33
C GLY A 234 13.83 4.30 9.48
N PRO A 235 14.46 5.43 9.85
CA PRO A 235 15.31 5.46 11.02
C PRO A 235 14.49 5.16 12.27
N VAL A 236 15.03 4.30 13.13
CA VAL A 236 14.49 4.10 14.48
C VAL A 236 15.00 5.27 15.31
N ALA A 237 14.08 6.16 15.69
CA ALA A 237 14.36 7.22 16.63
C ALA A 237 14.37 6.65 18.06
N TYR A 238 15.46 6.86 18.78
CA TYR A 238 15.53 6.55 20.21
C TYR A 238 16.03 7.76 20.98
N PHE A 239 15.36 8.03 22.09
CA PHE A 239 15.83 8.98 23.07
C PHE A 239 16.89 8.32 23.93
N GLY A 240 18.05 8.96 24.03
CA GLY A 240 19.15 8.50 24.85
C GLY A 240 19.87 9.67 25.50
N PHE A 241 20.90 9.35 26.27
CA PHE A 241 21.86 10.33 26.75
C PHE A 241 23.19 10.05 26.07
N ILE A 242 23.82 11.10 25.54
CA ILE A 242 25.19 11.03 25.03
C ILE A 242 26.10 11.73 26.04
N PRO A 243 27.25 11.12 26.38
CA PRO A 243 28.24 11.79 27.22
C PRO A 243 28.77 13.01 26.48
N SER A 244 28.53 14.19 27.05
CA SER A 244 29.15 15.45 26.66
C SER A 244 30.41 15.61 27.51
N PHE A 245 31.56 15.72 26.85
CA PHE A 245 32.83 15.96 27.53
C PHE A 245 33.05 17.46 27.62
N ASP A 246 32.75 18.05 28.79
CA ASP A 246 33.11 19.42 29.12
C ASP A 246 34.39 19.41 29.98
N SER A 247 35.08 20.54 30.01
CA SER A 247 36.24 20.85 30.84
C SER A 247 36.07 20.56 32.34
N GLN A 248 34.85 20.32 32.83
CA GLN A 248 34.52 20.02 34.23
C GLN A 248 34.11 18.55 34.51
N GLY A 249 34.00 17.69 33.48
CA GLY A 249 33.62 16.28 33.65
C GLY A 249 32.75 15.73 32.53
N VAL A 250 32.20 14.53 32.75
CA VAL A 250 31.25 13.89 31.82
C VAL A 250 29.83 14.27 32.23
N ASP A 251 29.16 15.10 31.43
CA ASP A 251 27.75 15.44 31.61
C ASP A 251 26.88 14.64 30.64
N LEU A 252 25.66 14.27 31.04
CA LEU A 252 24.74 13.48 30.22
C LEU A 252 23.72 14.41 29.56
N ALA A 253 23.94 14.75 28.29
CA ALA A 253 22.99 15.56 27.54
C ALA A 253 21.90 14.65 26.92
N PRO A 254 20.61 15.01 27.05
CA PRO A 254 19.56 14.30 26.35
C PRO A 254 19.76 14.46 24.84
N SER A 255 19.69 13.37 24.08
CA SER A 255 19.74 13.40 22.63
C SER A 255 18.71 12.50 21.98
N THR A 256 18.30 12.91 20.79
CA THR A 256 17.50 12.11 19.88
C THR A 256 18.45 11.51 18.87
N ASN A 257 18.65 10.20 18.93
CA ASN A 257 19.51 9.50 17.97
C ASN A 257 18.63 8.82 16.92
N LEU A 258 19.08 8.91 15.67
CA LEU A 258 18.48 8.20 14.54
C LEU A 258 19.44 7.09 14.14
N SER A 259 19.01 5.84 14.25
CA SER A 259 19.74 4.68 13.74
C SER A 259 18.95 4.04 12.62
N TRP A 260 19.64 3.77 11.51
CA TRP A 260 19.13 2.85 10.51
C TRP A 260 19.60 1.44 10.86
N ARG A 261 18.68 0.47 10.78
CA ARG A 261 18.98 -0.95 10.93
C ARG A 261 18.90 -1.56 9.54
N PHE A 262 20.05 -1.78 8.90
CA PHE A 262 20.16 -2.55 7.66
C PHE A 262 20.82 -3.88 7.97
#